data_AF-P83469-F1
#
_entry.id   AF-P83469-F1
#
_cell.length_a   1.000
_cell.length_b   1.000
_cell.length_c   1.000
_cell.angle_alpha   90.00
_cell.angle_beta   90.00
_cell.angle_gamma   90.00
#
_symmetry.space_group_name_H-M   'P 1'
#
loop_
_entity.id
_entity.type
_entity.pdbx_description
1 polymer ?
#
loop_
_entity_poly.entity_id
_entity_poly.type
_entity_poly.pdbx_seq_one_letter_code
_entity_poly.pdbx_strand_id
1 'polypeptide(L)' 'CTTGPCCRQCKLKPAGTTCWKTSLTSHYCTGKSCDCPLYPG' A
#
# COMPACT_ATOMS: atom_id res chain seq x y z
N CYS A 1 -6.68 3.30 -9.55
CA CYS A 1 -6.42 4.08 -8.34
C CYS A 1 -5.80 5.41 -8.75
N THR A 2 -5.93 6.48 -7.99
CA THR A 2 -5.46 7.82 -8.43
C THR A 2 -4.40 8.38 -7.48
N THR A 3 -4.59 8.16 -6.18
CA THR A 3 -3.67 8.54 -5.11
C THR A 3 -3.63 7.42 -4.07
N GLY A 4 -2.52 7.29 -3.34
CA GLY A 4 -2.35 6.31 -2.26
C GLY A 4 -1.05 5.50 -2.33
N PRO A 5 -0.56 4.97 -1.19
CA PRO A 5 0.73 4.26 -1.10
C PRO A 5 0.76 2.94 -1.89
N CYS A 6 -0.40 2.32 -2.10
CA CYS A 6 -0.57 1.14 -2.94
C CYS A 6 -0.93 1.45 -4.39
N CYS A 7 -0.94 2.72 -4.79
CA CYS A 7 -1.17 3.12 -6.17
C CYS A 7 0.15 3.43 -6.88
N ARG A 8 0.32 2.91 -8.10
CA ARG A 8 1.46 3.26 -8.97
C ARG A 8 0.98 3.35 -10.41
N GLN A 9 1.22 4.49 -11.07
CA GLN A 9 0.82 4.72 -12.47
C GLN A 9 -0.66 4.40 -12.72
N CYS A 10 -1.53 4.92 -11.85
CA CYS A 10 -2.97 4.69 -11.87
C CYS A 10 -3.43 3.22 -11.66
N LYS A 11 -2.50 2.30 -11.39
CA LYS A 11 -2.73 0.86 -11.16
C LYS A 11 -2.47 0.47 -9.70
N LEU A 12 -3.23 -0.49 -9.21
CA LEU A 12 -3.00 -1.07 -7.89
C LEU A 12 -1.71 -1.88 -7.92
N LYS A 13 -0.83 -1.65 -6.94
CA LYS A 13 0.31 -2.52 -6.70
C LYS A 13 -0.21 -3.91 -6.32
N PRO A 14 0.47 -4.99 -6.76
CA PRO A 14 0.05 -6.34 -6.43
C PRO A 14 0.09 -6.60 -4.92
N ALA A 15 -0.72 -7.56 -4.48
CA ALA A 15 -0.74 -7.99 -3.09
C ALA A 15 0.68 -8.41 -2.64
N GLY A 16 1.09 -8.00 -1.44
CA GLY A 16 2.44 -8.27 -0.93
C GLY A 16 3.49 -7.22 -1.31
N THR A 17 3.14 -6.17 -2.06
CA THR A 17 4.06 -5.04 -2.27
C THR A 17 4.11 -4.16 -1.03
N THR A 18 5.29 -3.86 -0.50
CA THR A 18 5.42 -2.97 0.67
C THR A 18 4.86 -1.58 0.36
N CYS A 19 3.88 -1.15 1.14
CA CYS A 19 3.30 0.20 1.07
C CYS A 19 3.84 1.14 2.13
N TRP A 20 4.19 0.60 3.29
CA TRP A 20 4.75 1.35 4.40
C TRP A 20 5.74 0.48 5.16
N LYS A 21 6.82 1.07 5.67
CA LYS A 21 7.80 0.37 6.49
C LYS A 21 8.16 1.26 7.67
N THR A 22 7.96 0.75 8.87
CA THR A 22 8.51 1.31 10.10
C THR A 22 9.73 0.50 10.52
N SER A 23 10.42 0.93 11.57
CA SER A 23 11.51 0.17 12.19
C SER A 23 11.04 -1.18 12.76
N LEU A 24 9.75 -1.30 13.08
CA LEU A 24 9.16 -2.46 13.75
C LEU A 24 8.36 -3.36 12.80
N THR A 25 7.71 -2.80 11.78
CA THR A 25 6.78 -3.55 10.93
C THR A 25 6.76 -3.03 9.50
N SER A 26 6.56 -3.95 8.55
CA SER A 26 6.30 -3.62 7.15
C SER A 26 4.83 -3.92 6.85
N HIS A 27 4.18 -2.96 6.21
CA HIS A 27 2.80 -3.08 5.75
C HIS A 27 2.79 -3.28 4.25
N TYR A 28 1.88 -4.12 3.80
CA TYR A 28 1.83 -4.58 2.43
C TYR A 28 0.48 -4.26 1.80
N CYS A 29 0.51 -3.98 0.50
CA CYS A 29 -0.68 -3.80 -0.30
C CYS A 29 -1.50 -5.09 -0.35
N THR A 30 -2.81 -4.94 -0.38
CA THR A 30 -3.75 -6.06 -0.53
C THR A 30 -4.00 -6.43 -1.99
N GLY A 31 -3.54 -5.61 -2.95
CA GLY A 31 -3.90 -5.72 -4.36
C GLY A 31 -5.35 -5.35 -4.69
N LYS A 32 -6.12 -4.93 -3.69
CA LYS A 32 -7.54 -4.57 -3.82
C LYS A 32 -7.81 -3.09 -3.55
N SER A 33 -6.98 -2.43 -2.75
CA SER A 33 -7.09 -0.99 -2.46
C SER A 33 -5.79 -0.23 -2.73
N CYS A 34 -5.95 1.08 -2.98
CA CYS A 34 -4.90 2.08 -3.08
C CYS A 34 -4.29 2.41 -1.71
N ASP A 35 -5.00 2.06 -0.65
CA ASP A 35 -4.63 2.32 0.74
C ASP A 35 -3.73 1.22 1.30
N CYS A 36 -2.87 1.62 2.22
CA CYS A 36 -2.09 0.69 3.03
C CYS A 36 -2.95 0.34 4.26
N PRO A 37 -3.40 -0.91 4.44
CA PRO A 37 -4.45 -1.29 5.40
C PRO A 37 -4.12 -1.06 6.88
N LEU A 38 -2.90 -0.60 7.19
CA LEU A 38 -2.39 -0.36 8.54
C LEU A 38 -1.63 0.97 8.61
N TYR A 39 -1.96 1.92 7.75
CA TYR A 39 -1.52 3.30 7.93
C TYR A 39 -2.50 3.99 8.88
N PRO A 40 -2.16 4.19 10.18
CA PRO A 40 -2.85 5.19 10.97
C PRO A 40 -2.44 6.54 10.36
N GLY A 41 -3.36 7.16 9.60
CA GLY A 41 -3.18 8.53 9.15
C GLY A 41 -2.94 9.48 10.31
#